data_AF-B9TDC7-F1
#
_entry.id   AF-B9TDC7-F1
#
_cell.length_a   1.000
_cell.length_b   1.000
_cell.length_c   1.000
_cell.angle_alpha   90.00
_cell.angle_beta   90.00
_cell.angle_gamma   90.00
#
_symmetry.space_group_name_H-M   'P 1'
#
loop_
_entity.id
_entity.type
_entity.pdbx_description
1 polymer ?
#
loop_
_entity_poly.entity_id
_entity_poly.type
_entity_poly.pdbx_seq_one_letter_code
_entity_poly.pdbx_strand_id
1 'polypeptide(L)'
;MKRGFTLIEMLVVLAILAMLLTIVTPKFMHMLQRSKETSLRHDLLTMRDAIDKFYSDKNRYPETLSELVERQYLKAIPPDPITERMDTWVITLPPNIDEQGSVFDVHSGSALVAAD
;
A
#
# COMPACT_ATOMS: atom_id res chain seq x y z
N MET A 1 59.59 -3.44 10.07
CA MET A 1 58.95 -4.74 9.79
C MET A 1 57.44 -4.55 9.85
N LYS A 2 56.73 -4.75 8.74
CA LYS A 2 55.26 -4.65 8.72
C LYS A 2 54.71 -5.94 9.30
N ARG A 3 54.04 -5.88 10.46
CA ARG A 3 53.27 -7.01 11.00
C ARG A 3 52.10 -7.27 10.05
N GLY A 4 52.07 -8.44 9.43
CA GLY A 4 50.95 -8.89 8.62
C GLY A 4 49.81 -9.41 9.50
N PHE A 5 48.58 -9.30 9.01
CA PHE A 5 47.39 -9.87 9.65
C PHE A 5 47.50 -11.39 9.79
N THR A 6 46.92 -11.94 10.85
CA THR A 6 46.88 -13.39 11.06
C THR A 6 45.66 -14.02 10.39
N LEU A 7 45.75 -15.31 10.03
CA LEU A 7 44.59 -16.05 9.51
C LEU A 7 43.44 -16.11 10.52
N ILE A 8 43.77 -16.22 11.81
CA ILE A 8 42.79 -16.21 12.91
C ILE A 8 42.02 -14.89 12.95
N GLU A 9 42.68 -13.75 12.75
CA GLU A 9 42.00 -12.44 12.68
C GLU A 9 40.93 -12.41 11.58
N MET A 10 41.26 -12.91 10.39
CA MET A 10 40.31 -12.94 9.29
C MET A 10 39.15 -13.91 9.55
N LEU A 11 39.40 -15.05 10.20
CA LEU A 11 38.34 -15.97 10.60
C LEU A 11 37.36 -15.35 11.60
N VAL A 12 37.87 -14.61 12.59
CA VAL A 12 37.02 -13.93 13.58
C VAL A 12 36.21 -12.82 12.92
N VAL A 13 36.82 -12.02 12.04
CA VAL A 13 36.12 -10.95 11.30
C VAL A 13 35.00 -11.51 10.43
N LEU A 14 35.26 -12.58 9.67
CA LEU A 14 34.26 -13.22 8.83
C LEU A 14 33.13 -13.86 9.66
N ALA A 15 33.44 -14.44 10.82
CA ALA A 15 32.44 -14.99 11.74
C ALA A 15 31.50 -13.89 12.27
N ILE A 16 32.05 -12.73 12.67
CA ILE A 16 31.24 -11.58 13.11
C ILE A 16 30.39 -11.04 11.95
N LEU A 17 30.95 -10.92 10.74
CA LEU A 17 30.21 -10.46 9.56
C LEU A 17 29.03 -11.39 9.22
N ALA A 18 29.24 -12.71 9.22
CA ALA A 18 28.18 -13.69 8.97
C ALA A 18 27.04 -13.60 10.01
N MET A 19 27.40 -13.42 11.29
CA MET A 19 26.42 -13.23 12.36
C MET A 19 25.59 -11.96 12.17
N LEU A 20 26.23 -10.84 11.83
CA LEU A 20 25.54 -9.55 11.62
C LEU A 20 24.57 -9.60 10.44
N LEU A 21 24.96 -10.23 9.32
CA LEU A 21 24.11 -10.35 8.12
C LEU A 21 22.79 -11.09 8.40
N THR A 22 22.79 -12.03 9.34
CA THR A 22 21.59 -12.82 9.69
C THR A 22 20.51 -11.96 10.38
N ILE A 23 20.92 -10.92 11.12
CA ILE A 23 20.01 -10.12 11.95
C ILE A 23 19.29 -9.02 11.13
N VAL A 24 19.90 -8.55 10.04
CA VAL A 24 19.43 -7.35 9.32
C VAL A 24 18.23 -7.61 8.39
N THR A 25 18.15 -8.80 7.80
CA THR A 25 17.15 -9.14 6.76
C THR A 25 15.68 -9.00 7.17
N PRO A 26 15.19 -9.56 8.31
CA PRO A 26 13.76 -9.51 8.64
C PRO A 26 13.27 -8.08 8.93
N LYS A 27 14.12 -7.23 9.52
CA LYS A 27 13.76 -5.86 9.89
C LYS A 27 13.42 -4.99 8.67
N PHE A 28 14.13 -5.19 7.56
CA PHE A 28 13.91 -4.43 6.33
C PHE A 28 12.57 -4.78 5.68
N MET A 29 12.18 -6.07 5.67
CA MET A 29 10.90 -6.52 5.12
C MET A 29 9.71 -5.91 5.89
N HIS A 30 9.73 -5.91 7.23
CA HIS A 30 8.67 -5.31 8.04
C HIS A 30 8.52 -3.80 7.81
N MET A 31 9.64 -3.09 7.65
CA MET A 31 9.62 -1.65 7.37
C MET A 31 8.99 -1.35 6.01
N LEU A 32 9.35 -2.12 4.98
CA LEU A 32 8.74 -1.99 3.65
C LEU A 32 7.24 -2.28 3.68
N GLN A 33 6.82 -3.37 4.33
CA GLN A 33 5.40 -3.71 4.45
C GLN A 33 4.60 -2.59 5.16
N ARG A 34 5.12 -2.06 6.27
CA ARG A 34 4.47 -0.96 6.99
C ARG A 34 4.39 0.33 6.15
N SER A 35 5.41 0.61 5.34
CA SER A 35 5.40 1.74 4.42
C SER A 35 4.31 1.58 3.35
N LYS A 36 4.16 0.37 2.80
CA LYS A 36 3.11 0.06 1.82
C LYS A 36 1.71 0.18 2.46
N GLU A 37 1.53 -0.33 3.67
CA GLU A 37 0.26 -0.24 4.41
C GLU A 37 -0.11 1.22 4.74
N THR A 38 0.87 2.03 5.15
CA THR A 38 0.66 3.46 5.42
C THR A 38 0.22 4.19 4.14
N SER A 39 0.85 3.88 3.01
CA SER A 39 0.48 4.44 1.71
C SER A 39 -0.93 3.99 1.30
N LEU A 40 -1.23 2.70 1.44
CA LEU A 40 -2.55 2.14 1.15
C LEU A 40 -3.64 2.85 1.95
N ARG A 41 -3.42 3.04 3.26
CA ARG A 41 -4.36 3.74 4.13
C ARG A 41 -4.59 5.17 3.67
N HIS A 42 -3.53 5.88 3.27
CA HIS A 42 -3.64 7.25 2.76
C HIS A 42 -4.40 7.32 1.44
N ASP A 43 -4.12 6.41 0.51
CA ASP A 43 -4.78 6.36 -0.80
C ASP A 43 -6.27 6.02 -0.67
N LEU A 44 -6.61 5.05 0.21
CA LEU A 44 -8.00 4.70 0.52
C LEU A 44 -8.77 5.87 1.12
N LEU A 45 -8.18 6.58 2.09
CA LEU A 45 -8.80 7.77 2.68
C LEU A 45 -9.06 8.83 1.60
N THR A 46 -8.08 9.10 0.75
CA THR A 46 -8.21 10.09 -0.33
C THR A 46 -9.31 9.72 -1.33
N MET A 47 -9.42 8.44 -1.70
CA MET A 47 -10.47 7.98 -2.61
C MET A 47 -11.86 8.01 -1.96
N ARG A 48 -11.99 7.59 -0.70
CA ARG A 48 -13.25 7.64 0.05
C ARG A 48 -13.75 9.07 0.22
N ASP A 49 -12.86 9.99 0.61
CA ASP A 49 -13.19 11.41 0.71
C ASP A 49 -13.68 11.96 -0.64
N ALA A 50 -13.11 11.53 -1.76
CA ALA A 50 -13.55 11.92 -3.09
C ALA A 50 -14.92 11.35 -3.47
N ILE A 51 -15.22 10.10 -3.08
CA ILE A 51 -16.52 9.46 -3.25
C ILE A 51 -17.59 10.19 -2.42
N ASP A 52 -17.32 10.45 -1.15
CA ASP A 52 -18.24 11.15 -0.24
C ASP A 52 -18.53 12.57 -0.75
N LYS A 53 -17.50 13.27 -1.22
CA LYS A 53 -17.66 14.59 -1.83
C LYS A 53 -18.50 14.53 -3.11
N PHE A 54 -18.27 13.53 -3.95
CA PHE A 54 -19.08 13.32 -5.16
C PHE A 54 -20.56 13.09 -4.82
N TYR A 55 -20.83 12.26 -3.81
CA TYR A 55 -22.18 12.02 -3.33
C TYR A 55 -22.83 13.29 -2.79
N SER A 56 -22.10 14.08 -1.99
CA SER A 56 -22.59 15.36 -1.49
C SER A 56 -22.95 16.35 -2.60
N ASP A 57 -22.22 16.34 -3.71
CA ASP A 57 -22.39 17.30 -4.81
C ASP A 57 -23.42 16.84 -5.86
N LYS A 58 -23.55 15.52 -6.08
CA LYS A 58 -24.38 14.92 -7.14
C LYS A 58 -25.57 14.13 -6.62
N ASN A 59 -25.67 13.95 -5.30
CA ASN A 59 -26.71 13.19 -4.64
C ASN A 59 -26.84 11.75 -5.15
N ARG A 60 -25.72 11.18 -5.61
CA ARG A 60 -25.54 9.79 -6.06
C ARG A 60 -24.07 9.41 -5.97
N TYR A 61 -23.77 8.12 -5.90
CA TYR A 61 -22.39 7.61 -6.00
C TYR A 61 -21.88 7.67 -7.45
N PRO A 62 -20.55 7.67 -7.64
CA PRO A 62 -19.97 7.53 -8.97
C PRO A 62 -20.26 6.14 -9.56
N GLU A 63 -20.37 6.06 -10.88
CA GLU A 63 -20.55 4.77 -11.57
C GLU A 63 -19.24 4.00 -11.68
N THR A 64 -18.12 4.71 -11.77
CA THR A 64 -16.79 4.14 -11.86
C THR A 64 -15.78 5.03 -11.15
N LEU A 65 -14.63 4.48 -10.74
CA LEU A 65 -13.53 5.29 -10.20
C LEU A 65 -12.99 6.31 -11.20
N SER A 66 -13.07 6.01 -12.49
CA SER A 66 -12.68 6.94 -13.56
C SER A 66 -13.54 8.21 -13.57
N GLU A 67 -14.82 8.11 -13.20
CA GLU A 67 -15.71 9.28 -13.11
C GLU A 67 -15.18 10.32 -12.10
N LEU A 68 -14.56 9.88 -11.00
CA LEU A 68 -13.94 10.79 -10.02
C LEU A 68 -12.80 11.60 -10.64
N VAL A 69 -12.03 11.02 -11.57
CA VAL A 69 -10.95 11.72 -12.27
C VAL A 69 -11.50 12.65 -13.34
N GLU A 70 -12.43 12.17 -14.17
CA GLU A 70 -13.07 12.97 -15.23
C GLU A 70 -13.78 14.21 -14.67
N ARG A 71 -14.38 14.06 -13.48
CA ARG A 71 -15.11 15.12 -12.78
C ARG A 71 -14.22 15.92 -11.82
N GLN A 72 -12.91 15.66 -11.79
CA GLN A 72 -11.90 16.38 -11.02
C GLN A 72 -12.07 16.30 -9.48
N TYR A 73 -12.71 15.25 -8.96
CA TYR A 73 -12.69 14.93 -7.52
C TYR A 73 -11.38 14.24 -7.13
N LEU A 74 -10.78 13.50 -8.06
CA LEU A 74 -9.43 12.95 -7.96
C LEU A 74 -8.55 13.48 -9.09
N LYS A 75 -7.25 13.64 -8.83
CA LYS A 75 -6.27 13.99 -9.88
C LYS A 75 -5.96 12.79 -10.79
N ALA A 76 -5.86 11.62 -10.17
CA ALA A 76 -5.65 10.32 -10.82
C ALA A 76 -6.04 9.23 -9.80
N ILE A 77 -6.31 8.02 -10.29
CA ILE A 77 -6.50 6.85 -9.43
C ILE A 77 -5.11 6.38 -8.96
N PRO A 78 -4.83 6.32 -7.64
CA PRO A 78 -3.55 5.84 -7.13
C PRO A 78 -3.38 4.34 -7.44
N PRO A 79 -2.14 3.87 -7.69
CA PRO A 79 -1.85 2.44 -7.75
C PRO A 79 -1.99 1.80 -6.35
N ASP A 80 -2.42 0.55 -6.26
CA ASP A 80 -2.46 -0.19 -5.00
C ASP A 80 -1.02 -0.47 -4.51
N PRO A 81 -0.60 0.07 -3.35
CA PRO A 81 0.78 -0.06 -2.86
C PRO A 81 1.16 -1.49 -2.44
N ILE A 82 0.18 -2.37 -2.20
CA ILE A 82 0.41 -3.75 -1.78
C ILE A 82 0.65 -4.64 -2.99
N THR A 83 -0.20 -4.51 -4.01
CA THR A 83 -0.12 -5.31 -5.25
C THR A 83 0.74 -4.67 -6.34
N GLU A 84 1.12 -3.40 -6.16
CA GLU A 84 1.84 -2.55 -7.13
C GLU A 84 1.13 -2.44 -8.49
N ARG A 85 -0.20 -2.60 -8.47
CA ARG A 85 -1.05 -2.61 -9.67
C ARG A 85 -2.16 -1.58 -9.56
N MET A 86 -2.66 -1.12 -10.72
CA MET A 86 -3.73 -0.12 -10.78
C MET A 86 -5.13 -0.74 -10.89
N ASP A 87 -5.22 -2.03 -11.21
CA ASP A 87 -6.46 -2.74 -11.56
C ASP A 87 -7.00 -3.64 -10.45
N THR A 88 -6.45 -3.52 -9.24
CA THR A 88 -6.75 -4.39 -8.10
C THR A 88 -7.74 -3.79 -7.11
N TRP A 89 -8.22 -2.57 -7.33
CA TRP A 89 -9.23 -1.94 -6.47
C TRP A 89 -10.56 -2.68 -6.57
N VAL A 90 -11.04 -3.22 -5.45
CA VAL A 90 -12.32 -3.90 -5.34
C VAL A 90 -13.37 -2.87 -4.93
N ILE A 91 -14.35 -2.68 -5.79
CA ILE A 91 -15.47 -1.76 -5.58
C ILE A 91 -16.56 -2.47 -4.78
N THR A 92 -17.09 -1.78 -3.77
CA THR A 92 -18.25 -2.19 -2.99
C THR A 92 -19.47 -1.37 -3.40
N LEU A 93 -20.61 -2.05 -3.58
CA LEU A 93 -21.88 -1.42 -3.95
C LEU A 93 -22.53 -0.73 -2.73
N PRO A 94 -23.36 0.31 -2.95
CA PRO A 94 -24.14 0.92 -1.88
C PRO A 94 -25.02 -0.11 -1.15
N PRO A 95 -25.17 0.00 0.18
CA PRO A 95 -25.97 -0.95 0.96
C PRO A 95 -27.48 -0.83 0.69
N ASN A 96 -27.94 0.34 0.22
CA ASN A 96 -29.32 0.58 -0.13
C ASN A 96 -29.50 0.54 -1.65
N ILE A 97 -30.41 -0.31 -2.13
CA ILE A 97 -30.72 -0.50 -3.55
C ILE A 97 -31.30 0.74 -4.23
N ASP A 98 -31.84 1.69 -3.45
CA ASP A 98 -32.40 2.94 -3.95
C ASP A 98 -31.31 3.98 -4.26
N GLU A 99 -30.08 3.77 -3.76
CA GLU A 99 -28.97 4.67 -4.03
C GLU A 99 -28.39 4.43 -5.43
N GLN A 100 -28.28 5.52 -6.18
CA GLN A 100 -27.75 5.50 -7.54
C GLN A 100 -26.23 5.49 -7.53
N GLY A 101 -25.63 4.78 -8.49
CA GLY A 101 -24.18 4.63 -8.62
C GLY A 101 -23.66 3.31 -8.07
N SER A 102 -22.45 2.95 -8.50
CA SER A 102 -21.88 1.63 -8.26
C SER A 102 -20.71 1.63 -7.27
N VAL A 103 -20.13 2.81 -6.98
CA VAL A 103 -18.91 2.95 -6.17
C VAL A 103 -19.24 3.61 -4.83
N PHE A 104 -19.64 2.80 -3.85
CA PHE A 104 -19.83 3.24 -2.46
C PHE A 104 -18.52 3.26 -1.68
N ASP A 105 -17.74 2.18 -1.81
CA ASP A 105 -16.46 2.05 -1.12
C ASP A 105 -15.45 1.28 -1.99
N VAL A 106 -14.17 1.40 -1.66
CA VAL A 106 -13.04 0.78 -2.35
C VAL A 106 -12.14 0.09 -1.33
N HIS A 107 -11.68 -1.10 -1.68
CA HIS A 107 -10.70 -1.86 -0.89
C HIS A 107 -9.59 -2.41 -1.80
N SER A 108 -8.39 -2.62 -1.27
CA SER A 108 -7.33 -3.33 -2.01
C SER A 108 -7.76 -4.77 -2.27
N GLY A 109 -7.54 -5.25 -3.50
CA GLY A 109 -7.75 -6.65 -3.91
C GLY A 109 -6.64 -7.61 -3.48
N SER A 110 -5.71 -7.14 -2.66
CA SER A 110 -4.69 -8.00 -2.06
C SER A 110 -5.33 -9.07 -1.16
N ALA A 111 -5.00 -10.35 -1.39
CA ALA A 111 -5.35 -11.46 -0.49
C ALA A 111 -4.61 -11.39 0.86
N LEU A 112 -3.58 -10.55 0.96
CA LEU A 112 -2.96 -10.17 2.22
C LEU A 112 -3.90 -9.16 2.90
N VAL A 113 -5.02 -9.67 3.42
CA VAL A 113 -5.76 -8.99 4.48
C VAL A 113 -4.71 -8.60 5.50
N ALA A 114 -4.60 -7.29 5.78
CA ALA A 114 -3.78 -6.81 6.86
C ALA A 114 -4.11 -7.66 8.08
N ALA A 115 -3.11 -8.36 8.60
CA ALA A 115 -3.25 -9.11 9.83
C ALA A 115 -3.44 -8.10 10.95
N ASP A 116 -4.68 -7.64 11.13
CA ASP A 116 -5.17 -7.05 12.37
C ASP A 116 -5.33 -8.14 13.44
#